data_AF-A0A961S6M4-F1
#
_entry.id   AF-A0A961S6M4-F1
#
_cell.length_a   1.000
_cell.length_b   1.000
_cell.length_c   1.000
_cell.angle_alpha   90.00
_cell.angle_beta   90.00
_cell.angle_gamma   90.00
#
_symmetry.space_group_name_H-M   'P 1'
#
loop_
_entity.id
_entity.type
_entity.pdbx_description
1 polymer ?
#
loop_
_entity_poly.entity_id
_entity_poly.type
_entity_poly.pdbx_seq_one_letter_code
_entity_poly.pdbx_strand_id
1 'polypeptide(L)'
;LFRSVYENPPDLVDWLAAEMVTYDVKPEIEAFDLSHIFKAAEMHGKGQIKDTPYVQFVMGVKNAMPADREVFGFYVKTVKRLFPGAPWCAAGIGANQIALNDWAISSGGHARTGLEDNVRLDKATLAPSNAALVKRTVEICGKYGRPVATPAQARKILGLRPAA
;
A
#
# COMPACT_ATOMS: atom_id res chain seq x y z
N LEU A 1 6.43 22.04 -11.40
CA LEU A 1 6.66 21.94 -9.94
C LEU A 1 5.29 21.96 -9.28
N PHE A 2 4.79 20.82 -8.84
CA PHE A 2 3.54 20.76 -8.05
C PHE A 2 3.77 21.55 -6.75
N ARG A 3 3.04 22.65 -6.60
CA ARG A 3 3.08 23.56 -5.44
C ARG A 3 1.82 23.44 -4.57
N SER A 4 0.97 22.46 -4.84
CA SER A 4 -0.31 22.25 -4.15
C SER A 4 -0.18 21.20 -3.06
N VAL A 5 -1.07 21.27 -2.08
CA VAL A 5 -1.22 20.27 -1.01
C VAL A 5 -2.07 19.11 -1.54
N TYR A 6 -1.78 17.89 -1.10
CA TYR A 6 -2.67 16.75 -1.32
C TYR A 6 -3.77 16.76 -0.25
N GLU A 7 -4.87 17.42 -0.57
CA GLU A 7 -5.93 17.73 0.40
C GLU A 7 -6.87 16.53 0.60
N ASN A 8 -6.96 16.08 1.87
CA ASN A 8 -7.93 15.11 2.34
C ASN A 8 -8.59 15.68 3.60
N PRO A 9 -9.44 16.71 3.46
CA PRO A 9 -10.06 17.33 4.62
C PRO A 9 -10.95 16.32 5.36
N PRO A 10 -11.11 16.44 6.70
CA PRO A 10 -11.76 15.41 7.51
C PRO A 10 -13.19 15.07 7.07
N ASP A 11 -13.96 16.05 6.64
CA ASP A 11 -15.33 15.89 6.14
C ASP A 11 -15.38 15.06 4.85
N LEU A 12 -14.43 15.27 3.93
CA LEU A 12 -14.28 14.43 2.74
C LEU A 12 -13.92 12.99 3.12
N VAL A 13 -13.00 12.80 4.06
CA VAL A 13 -12.59 11.46 4.52
C VAL A 13 -13.77 10.72 5.17
N ASP A 14 -14.54 11.41 6.02
CA ASP A 14 -15.72 10.85 6.66
C ASP A 14 -16.80 10.50 5.63
N TRP A 15 -17.03 11.37 4.64
CA TRP A 15 -17.99 11.11 3.55
C TRP A 15 -17.57 9.91 2.70
N LEU A 16 -16.30 9.84 2.26
CA LEU A 16 -15.77 8.70 1.49
C LEU A 16 -15.90 7.39 2.25
N ALA A 17 -15.62 7.38 3.56
CA ALA A 17 -15.78 6.19 4.40
C ALA A 17 -17.25 5.74 4.46
N ALA A 18 -18.19 6.68 4.62
CA ALA A 18 -19.62 6.38 4.62
C ALA A 18 -20.10 5.80 3.27
N GLU A 19 -19.66 6.37 2.14
CA GLU A 19 -20.00 5.87 0.81
C GLU A 19 -19.46 4.45 0.59
N MET A 20 -18.22 4.17 1.01
CA MET A 20 -17.64 2.83 0.91
C MET A 20 -18.42 1.78 1.72
N VAL A 21 -18.96 2.16 2.88
CA VAL A 21 -19.88 1.29 3.64
C VAL A 21 -21.18 1.07 2.87
N THR A 22 -21.79 2.13 2.34
CA THR A 22 -23.04 2.07 1.56
C THR A 22 -22.92 1.13 0.37
N TYR A 23 -21.79 1.16 -0.34
CA TYR A 23 -21.57 0.39 -1.56
C TYR A 23 -20.83 -0.94 -1.36
N ASP A 24 -20.59 -1.35 -0.11
CA ASP A 24 -19.82 -2.57 0.24
C ASP A 24 -18.45 -2.62 -0.48
N VAL A 25 -17.74 -1.49 -0.40
CA VAL A 25 -16.38 -1.32 -0.92
C VAL A 25 -15.40 -1.38 0.24
N LYS A 26 -14.44 -2.31 0.16
CA LYS A 26 -13.36 -2.37 1.13
C LYS A 26 -12.26 -1.36 0.75
N PRO A 27 -11.90 -0.40 1.62
CA PRO A 27 -10.81 0.52 1.34
C PRO A 27 -9.44 -0.15 1.42
N GLU A 28 -8.54 0.29 0.55
CA GLU A 28 -7.10 0.29 0.79
C GLU A 28 -6.71 1.66 1.36
N ILE A 29 -6.04 1.68 2.50
CA ILE A 29 -5.67 2.92 3.20
C ILE A 29 -4.28 3.37 2.76
N GLU A 30 -4.22 4.47 2.02
CA GLU A 30 -2.99 5.08 1.56
C GLU A 30 -2.31 5.90 2.68
N ALA A 31 -1.36 5.28 3.38
CA ALA A 31 -0.62 5.92 4.46
C ALA A 31 0.66 6.58 3.93
N PHE A 32 0.59 7.89 3.72
CA PHE A 32 1.72 8.75 3.36
C PHE A 32 2.56 9.19 4.57
N ASP A 33 2.03 9.04 5.79
CA ASP A 33 2.73 9.30 7.05
C ASP A 33 2.17 8.41 8.17
N LEU A 34 2.88 8.33 9.30
CA LEU A 34 2.55 7.50 10.46
C LEU A 34 1.16 7.84 11.02
N SER A 35 0.83 9.13 11.07
CA SER A 35 -0.46 9.60 11.61
C SER A 35 -1.65 9.04 10.83
N HIS A 36 -1.49 8.70 9.55
CA HIS A 36 -2.56 8.12 8.73
C HIS A 36 -2.89 6.69 9.19
N ILE A 37 -1.89 5.93 9.66
CA ILE A 37 -2.09 4.59 10.22
C ILE A 37 -2.89 4.69 11.53
N PHE A 38 -2.55 5.66 12.39
CA PHE A 38 -3.32 5.91 13.61
C PHE A 38 -4.73 6.41 13.32
N LYS A 39 -4.90 7.26 12.31
CA LYS A 39 -6.23 7.73 11.90
C LYS A 39 -7.10 6.59 11.40
N ALA A 40 -6.54 5.66 10.62
CA ALA A 40 -7.25 4.45 10.20
C ALA A 40 -7.68 3.58 11.39
N ALA A 41 -6.84 3.49 12.43
CA ALA A 41 -7.18 2.74 13.65
C ALA A 41 -8.32 3.41 14.43
N GLU A 42 -8.30 4.74 14.55
CA GLU A 42 -9.39 5.52 15.14
C GLU A 42 -10.71 5.31 14.38
N MET A 43 -10.68 5.45 13.05
CA MET A 43 -11.87 5.30 12.20
C MET A 43 -12.41 3.86 12.21
N HIS A 44 -11.53 2.86 12.23
CA HIS A 44 -11.92 1.46 12.38
C HIS A 44 -12.59 1.21 13.75
N GLY A 45 -12.01 1.75 14.83
CA GLY A 45 -12.61 1.67 16.18
C GLY A 45 -13.98 2.35 16.29
N LYS A 46 -14.25 3.34 15.45
CA LYS A 46 -15.56 4.02 15.33
C LYS A 46 -16.53 3.31 14.37
N GLY A 47 -16.12 2.23 13.71
CA GLY A 47 -16.91 1.53 12.69
C GLY A 47 -17.05 2.28 11.36
N GLN A 48 -16.31 3.38 11.16
CA GLN A 48 -16.31 4.12 9.88
C GLN A 48 -15.58 3.33 8.78
N ILE A 49 -14.55 2.58 9.17
CA ILE A 49 -13.96 1.53 8.32
C ILE A 49 -14.46 0.19 8.86
N LYS A 50 -15.40 -0.43 8.14
CA LYS A 50 -16.13 -1.64 8.58
C LYS A 50 -15.21 -2.85 8.80
N ASP A 51 -14.36 -3.16 7.84
CA ASP A 51 -13.47 -4.33 7.89
C ASP A 51 -12.12 -3.97 8.50
N THR A 52 -11.33 -4.98 8.90
CA THR A 52 -9.92 -4.77 9.27
C THR A 52 -9.19 -4.03 8.13
N PRO A 53 -8.59 -2.85 8.40
CA PRO A 53 -7.94 -2.04 7.37
C PRO A 53 -6.81 -2.79 6.66
N TYR A 54 -6.76 -2.65 5.32
CA TYR A 54 -5.60 -3.00 4.52
C TYR A 54 -4.78 -1.74 4.26
N VAL A 55 -3.61 -1.63 4.89
CA VAL A 55 -2.81 -0.40 4.87
C VAL A 55 -1.69 -0.49 3.85
N GLN A 56 -1.59 0.51 2.97
CA GLN A 56 -0.50 0.69 2.03
C GLN A 56 0.46 1.78 2.54
N PHE A 57 1.73 1.43 2.72
CA PHE A 57 2.77 2.41 3.03
C PHE A 57 3.25 3.07 1.74
N VAL A 58 2.94 4.35 1.55
CA VAL A 58 3.39 5.10 0.38
C VAL A 58 4.62 5.91 0.75
N MET A 59 5.77 5.57 0.17
CA MET A 59 7.06 6.17 0.53
C MET A 59 7.85 6.67 -0.69
N GLY A 60 8.54 7.79 -0.52
CA GLY A 60 9.37 8.41 -1.56
C GLY A 60 8.65 9.47 -2.41
N VAL A 61 7.41 9.83 -2.07
CA VAL A 61 6.76 11.02 -2.64
C VAL A 61 7.54 12.25 -2.19
N LYS A 62 7.88 13.13 -3.14
CA LYS A 62 8.60 14.37 -2.83
C LYS A 62 7.77 15.21 -1.84
N ASN A 63 8.41 15.62 -0.74
CA ASN A 63 7.82 16.38 0.38
C ASN A 63 6.88 15.60 1.33
N ALA A 64 6.73 14.29 1.18
CA ALA A 64 6.07 13.43 2.17
C ALA A 64 7.08 12.48 2.81
N MET A 65 6.64 11.31 3.32
CA MET A 65 7.54 10.31 3.91
C MET A 65 8.58 9.81 2.88
N PRO A 66 9.90 10.01 3.10
CA PRO A 66 10.93 9.42 2.25
C PRO A 66 10.94 7.89 2.36
N ALA A 67 11.57 7.21 1.40
CA ALA A 67 11.82 5.77 1.49
C ALA A 67 12.93 5.49 2.52
N ASP A 68 12.54 5.35 3.79
CA ASP A 68 13.43 5.10 4.91
C ASP A 68 13.16 3.70 5.52
N ARG A 69 14.22 2.90 5.73
CA ARG A 69 14.08 1.52 6.18
C ARG A 69 13.68 1.39 7.65
N GLU A 70 14.15 2.30 8.50
CA GLU A 70 13.80 2.30 9.92
C GLU A 70 12.35 2.69 10.13
N VAL A 71 11.90 3.74 9.43
CA VAL A 71 10.49 4.16 9.44
C VAL A 71 9.59 3.08 8.85
N PHE A 72 9.98 2.45 7.75
CA PHE A 72 9.26 1.30 7.19
C PHE A 72 9.09 0.19 8.25
N GLY A 73 10.17 -0.17 8.95
CA GLY A 73 10.12 -1.16 10.03
C GLY A 73 9.20 -0.74 11.18
N PHE A 74 9.17 0.56 11.49
CA PHE A 74 8.25 1.12 12.47
C PHE A 74 6.78 1.06 12.02
N TYR A 75 6.49 1.29 10.74
CA TYR A 75 5.14 1.15 10.17
C TYR A 75 4.66 -0.30 10.27
N VAL A 76 5.51 -1.27 9.92
CA VAL A 76 5.21 -2.71 10.06
C VAL A 76 4.87 -3.06 11.51
N LYS A 77 5.68 -2.61 12.48
CA LYS A 77 5.40 -2.83 13.91
C LYS A 77 4.09 -2.18 14.34
N THR A 78 3.82 -0.97 13.86
CA THR A 78 2.61 -0.20 14.19
C THR A 78 1.36 -0.88 13.65
N VAL A 79 1.34 -1.30 12.39
CA VAL A 79 0.22 -2.05 11.80
C VAL A 79 0.00 -3.36 12.54
N LYS A 80 1.05 -4.15 12.83
CA LYS A 80 0.91 -5.40 13.58
C LYS A 80 0.31 -5.19 14.97
N ARG A 81 0.62 -4.08 15.63
CA ARG A 81 0.09 -3.74 16.95
C ARG A 81 -1.36 -3.25 16.90
N LEU A 82 -1.71 -2.41 15.93
CA LEU A 82 -3.04 -1.81 15.80
C LEU A 82 -4.05 -2.72 15.10
N PHE A 83 -3.58 -3.56 14.18
CA PHE A 83 -4.39 -4.48 13.37
C PHE A 83 -3.78 -5.88 13.37
N PRO A 84 -3.84 -6.62 14.50
CA PRO A 84 -3.24 -7.95 14.60
C PRO A 84 -3.76 -8.90 13.50
N GLY A 85 -2.83 -9.48 12.73
CA GLY A 85 -3.14 -10.41 11.64
C GLY A 85 -3.58 -9.76 10.33
N ALA A 86 -3.71 -8.43 10.27
CA ALA A 86 -4.08 -7.74 9.04
C ALA A 86 -2.97 -7.81 7.97
N PRO A 87 -3.32 -8.03 6.70
CA PRO A 87 -2.38 -7.82 5.61
C PRO A 87 -2.04 -6.33 5.48
N TRP A 88 -0.89 -6.03 4.88
CA TRP A 88 -0.44 -4.68 4.54
C TRP A 88 0.44 -4.72 3.30
N CYS A 89 0.51 -3.61 2.56
CA CYS A 89 1.41 -3.46 1.42
C CYS A 89 2.30 -2.22 1.55
N ALA A 90 3.26 -2.09 0.64
CA ALA A 90 4.00 -0.85 0.45
C ALA A 90 4.23 -0.54 -1.03
N ALA A 91 4.29 0.75 -1.32
CA ALA A 91 4.53 1.34 -2.63
C ALA A 91 5.69 2.33 -2.52
N GLY A 92 6.71 2.15 -3.36
CA GLY A 92 7.84 3.08 -3.46
C GLY A 92 7.72 3.93 -4.72
N ILE A 93 7.95 5.25 -4.59
CA ILE A 93 7.88 6.17 -5.73
C ILE A 93 9.24 6.27 -6.46
N GLY A 94 9.18 6.22 -7.78
CA GLY A 94 10.32 6.35 -8.69
C GLY A 94 11.37 5.28 -8.43
N ALA A 95 12.62 5.70 -8.25
CA ALA A 95 13.74 4.80 -7.97
C ALA A 95 13.55 3.94 -6.70
N ASN A 96 12.66 4.34 -5.79
CA ASN A 96 12.40 3.62 -4.55
C ASN A 96 11.45 2.42 -4.74
N GLN A 97 10.77 2.27 -5.88
CA GLN A 97 9.81 1.20 -6.11
C GLN A 97 10.43 -0.19 -5.85
N ILE A 98 11.59 -0.47 -6.44
CA ILE A 98 12.27 -1.76 -6.28
C ILE A 98 12.71 -2.02 -4.84
N ALA A 99 13.17 -0.98 -4.13
CA ALA A 99 13.59 -1.09 -2.74
C ALA A 99 12.39 -1.40 -1.84
N LEU A 100 11.27 -0.69 -2.00
CA LEU A 100 10.06 -0.96 -1.22
C LEU A 100 9.44 -2.32 -1.54
N ASN A 101 9.50 -2.78 -2.80
CA ASN A 101 9.08 -4.14 -3.15
C ASN A 101 9.93 -5.18 -2.41
N ASP A 102 11.25 -5.04 -2.39
CA ASP A 102 12.16 -5.94 -1.64
C ASP A 102 11.86 -5.92 -0.13
N TRP A 103 11.66 -4.73 0.46
CA TRP A 103 11.40 -4.60 1.89
C TRP A 103 10.04 -5.19 2.29
N ALA A 104 8.99 -4.93 1.51
CA ALA A 104 7.67 -5.46 1.76
C ALA A 104 7.63 -6.98 1.62
N ILE A 105 8.22 -7.51 0.53
CA ILE A 105 8.23 -8.95 0.26
C ILE A 105 9.06 -9.69 1.31
N SER A 106 10.26 -9.20 1.64
CA SER A 106 11.12 -9.82 2.66
C SER A 106 10.55 -9.77 4.07
N SER A 107 9.69 -8.78 4.38
CA SER A 107 9.08 -8.60 5.71
C SER A 107 7.71 -9.26 5.87
N GLY A 108 7.26 -10.03 4.86
CA GLY A 108 6.00 -10.77 4.88
C GLY A 108 4.76 -9.96 4.47
N GLY A 109 4.92 -8.71 4.00
CA GLY A 109 3.83 -7.89 3.47
C GLY A 109 3.54 -8.16 1.99
N HIS A 110 2.77 -7.28 1.37
CA HIS A 110 2.44 -7.27 -0.05
C HIS A 110 3.13 -6.08 -0.76
N ALA A 111 3.28 -6.14 -2.08
CA ALA A 111 4.01 -5.12 -2.83
C ALA A 111 3.14 -4.53 -3.94
N ARG A 112 3.19 -3.21 -4.12
CA ARG A 112 2.60 -2.49 -5.25
C ARG A 112 3.69 -2.05 -6.23
N THR A 113 3.37 -2.12 -7.52
CA THR A 113 4.25 -1.71 -8.62
C THR A 113 3.41 -1.22 -9.80
N GLY A 114 4.02 -0.44 -10.69
CA GLY A 114 3.34 0.09 -11.86
C GLY A 114 3.91 1.43 -12.33
N LEU A 115 3.50 1.83 -13.53
CA LEU A 115 3.90 3.06 -14.19
C LEU A 115 3.37 4.31 -13.48
N GLU A 116 2.30 4.19 -12.69
CA GLU A 116 1.81 5.26 -11.81
C GLU A 116 2.90 5.72 -10.83
N ASP A 117 3.56 4.75 -10.20
CA ASP A 117 4.54 5.04 -9.15
C ASP A 117 5.96 5.24 -9.72
N ASN A 118 6.29 4.59 -10.85
CA ASN A 118 7.61 4.63 -11.45
C ASN A 118 7.59 4.28 -12.95
N VAL A 119 8.11 5.17 -13.79
CA VAL A 119 8.17 4.99 -15.25
C VAL A 119 9.49 4.40 -15.75
N ARG A 120 10.42 3.99 -14.86
CA ARG A 120 11.79 3.61 -15.22
C ARG A 120 12.24 2.27 -14.65
N LEU A 121 13.10 1.55 -15.37
CA LEU A 121 13.78 0.34 -14.86
C LEU A 121 15.08 0.67 -14.12
N ASP A 122 15.71 1.77 -14.48
CA ASP A 122 16.94 2.29 -13.87
C ASP A 122 17.01 3.81 -14.12
N LYS A 123 18.15 4.45 -13.82
CA LYS A 123 18.30 5.89 -13.98
C LYS A 123 18.06 6.39 -15.42
N ALA A 124 18.35 5.57 -16.43
CA ALA A 124 18.32 5.94 -17.84
C ALA A 124 17.15 5.30 -18.62
N THR A 125 16.76 4.08 -18.28
CA THR A 125 15.85 3.25 -19.08
C THR A 125 14.40 3.41 -18.64
N LEU A 126 13.50 3.73 -19.58
CA LEU A 126 12.05 3.70 -19.34
C LEU A 126 11.55 2.26 -19.22
N ALA A 127 10.57 2.02 -18.35
CA ALA A 127 9.88 0.76 -18.29
C ALA A 127 8.97 0.62 -19.53
N PRO A 128 9.09 -0.46 -20.32
CA PRO A 128 8.34 -0.59 -21.57
C PRO A 128 6.85 -0.91 -21.33
N SER A 129 6.47 -1.36 -20.12
CA SER A 129 5.10 -1.65 -19.74
C SER A 129 4.96 -1.82 -18.22
N ASN A 130 3.72 -1.78 -17.72
CA ASN A 130 3.40 -2.24 -16.36
C ASN A 130 3.87 -3.69 -16.13
N ALA A 131 3.70 -4.56 -17.13
CA ALA A 131 4.08 -5.97 -17.03
C ALA A 131 5.59 -6.16 -16.79
N ALA A 132 6.45 -5.27 -17.31
CA ALA A 132 7.88 -5.31 -17.03
C ALA A 132 8.21 -5.03 -15.55
N LEU A 133 7.48 -4.10 -14.92
CA LEU A 133 7.62 -3.80 -13.49
C LEU A 133 7.04 -4.92 -12.60
N VAL A 134 5.91 -5.49 -13.02
CA VAL A 134 5.34 -6.69 -12.39
C VAL A 134 6.33 -7.85 -12.42
N LYS A 135 6.96 -8.12 -13.58
CA LYS A 135 7.95 -9.19 -13.71
C LYS A 135 9.10 -9.03 -12.71
N ARG A 136 9.65 -7.82 -12.56
CA ARG A 136 10.68 -7.53 -11.56
C ARG A 136 10.20 -7.78 -10.13
N THR A 137 8.95 -7.44 -9.81
CA THR A 137 8.36 -7.71 -8.49
C THR A 137 8.20 -9.22 -8.24
N VAL A 138 7.80 -9.98 -9.27
CA VAL A 138 7.72 -11.45 -9.21
C VAL A 138 9.09 -12.10 -9.00
N GLU A 139 10.15 -11.57 -9.61
CA GLU A 139 11.52 -12.03 -9.39
C GLU A 139 11.95 -11.87 -7.92
N ILE A 140 11.55 -10.76 -7.27
CA ILE A 140 11.78 -10.53 -5.84
C ILE A 140 10.98 -11.54 -5.00
N CYS A 141 9.72 -11.83 -5.36
CA CYS A 141 8.95 -12.91 -4.72
C CYS A 141 9.70 -14.25 -4.79
N GLY A 142 10.25 -14.59 -5.96
CA GLY A 142 11.08 -15.78 -6.18
C GLY A 142 12.33 -15.82 -5.31
N LYS A 143 13.06 -14.70 -5.20
CA LYS A 143 14.24 -14.55 -4.32
C LYS A 143 13.96 -14.93 -2.86
N TYR A 144 12.76 -14.66 -2.36
CA TYR A 144 12.35 -14.96 -0.97
C TYR A 144 11.49 -16.23 -0.84
N GLY A 145 11.34 -17.03 -1.91
CA GLY A 145 10.52 -18.24 -1.87
C GLY A 145 9.03 -17.98 -1.58
N ARG A 146 8.53 -16.78 -1.90
CA ARG A 146 7.14 -16.39 -1.66
C ARG A 146 6.32 -16.55 -2.95
N PRO A 147 5.32 -17.44 -3.00
CA PRO A 147 4.48 -17.58 -4.19
C PRO A 147 3.65 -16.31 -4.43
N VAL A 148 3.43 -15.97 -5.70
CA VAL A 148 2.55 -14.86 -6.10
C VAL A 148 1.10 -15.30 -5.93
N ALA A 149 0.33 -14.50 -5.20
CA ALA A 149 -1.10 -14.78 -4.99
C ALA A 149 -1.88 -14.70 -6.30
N THR A 150 -2.70 -15.70 -6.58
CA THR A 150 -3.71 -15.61 -7.64
C THR A 150 -4.79 -14.58 -7.26
N PRO A 151 -5.58 -14.07 -8.22
CA PRO A 151 -6.68 -13.17 -7.89
C PRO A 151 -7.67 -13.74 -6.85
N ALA A 152 -7.94 -15.05 -6.90
CA ALA A 152 -8.81 -15.71 -5.93
C ALA A 152 -8.18 -15.76 -4.52
N GLN A 153 -6.87 -16.02 -4.42
CA GLN A 153 -6.13 -15.98 -3.15
C GLN A 153 -6.08 -14.56 -2.59
N ALA A 154 -5.83 -13.55 -3.44
CA ALA A 154 -5.84 -12.15 -3.04
C ALA A 154 -7.20 -11.73 -2.49
N ARG A 155 -8.30 -12.09 -3.16
CA ARG A 155 -9.66 -11.85 -2.63
C ARG A 155 -9.85 -12.48 -1.26
N LYS A 156 -9.43 -13.73 -1.06
CA LYS A 156 -9.52 -14.40 0.24
C LYS A 156 -8.69 -13.70 1.33
N ILE A 157 -7.44 -13.33 1.02
CA ILE A 157 -6.54 -12.63 1.95
C ILE A 157 -7.14 -11.29 2.37
N LEU A 158 -7.71 -10.57 1.41
CA LEU A 158 -8.29 -9.25 1.63
C LEU A 158 -9.73 -9.30 2.14
N GLY A 159 -10.36 -10.47 2.26
CA GLY A 159 -11.76 -10.59 2.66
C GLY A 159 -12.75 -10.02 1.63
N LEU A 160 -12.38 -9.99 0.36
CA LEU A 160 -13.24 -9.50 -0.72
C LEU A 160 -14.21 -10.59 -1.19
N ARG A 161 -15.37 -10.15 -1.69
CA ARG A 161 -16.36 -11.03 -2.34
C ARG A 161 -15.71 -11.83 -3.49
N PRO A 162 -16.14 -13.09 -3.74
CA PRO A 162 -15.75 -13.83 -4.93
C PRO A 162 -16.06 -13.04 -6.22
N ALA A 163 -15.28 -13.27 -7.27
CA ALA A 163 -15.65 -12.74 -8.58
C ALA A 163 -16.92 -13.46 -9.07
N ALA A 164 -17.83 -12.71 -9.70
CA ALA A 164 -18.98 -13.26 -10.40
C ALA A 164 -18.55 -14.01 -11.68
#